data_AF-A0A2W1JWS0-F1
#
_entry.id   AF-A0A2W1JWS0-F1
#
_cell.length_a   1.000
_cell.length_b   1.000
_cell.length_c   1.000
_cell.angle_alpha   90.00
_cell.angle_beta   90.00
_cell.angle_gamma   90.00
#
_symmetry.space_group_name_H-M   'P 1'
#
loop_
_entity.id
_entity.type
_entity.pdbx_description
1 polymer ?
#
loop_
_entity_poly.entity_id
_entity_poly.type
_entity_poly.pdbx_seq_one_letter_code
_entity_poly.pdbx_strand_id
1 'polypeptide(L)'
;MYSPGFVSLLQPDLVLGGRVLELTPERLKRLGLRGLVLDVDDTIVSTKERDLSPDFLSWLTEINQAVQVSLVSNNINRSRISRIADSLDLPYAFGAAKPSRRKLRPVVTQMALPFEQVAMVGDRILTDVVAGNRLGMFTILVDPVAKASLLRTLELRVFRSLGSATETPTQ
;
A
#
# COMPACT_ATOMS: atom_id res chain seq x y z
N MET A 1 -2.25 21.61 -17.21
CA MET A 1 -2.40 20.25 -16.65
C MET A 1 -0.99 19.74 -16.38
N TYR A 2 -0.51 19.79 -15.14
CA TYR A 2 0.81 19.28 -14.78
C TYR A 2 0.77 17.75 -14.86
N SER A 3 1.52 17.16 -15.78
CA SER A 3 1.84 15.73 -15.69
C SER A 3 2.93 15.60 -14.63
N PRO A 4 2.71 14.84 -13.55
CA PRO A 4 3.76 14.59 -12.58
C PRO A 4 4.96 13.98 -13.30
N GLY A 5 6.16 14.51 -13.05
CA GLY A 5 7.39 13.94 -13.60
C GLY A 5 7.53 12.48 -13.16
N PHE A 6 8.30 11.68 -13.90
CA PHE A 6 8.49 10.26 -13.57
C PHE A 6 8.96 10.05 -12.11
N VAL A 7 9.80 10.96 -11.60
CA VAL A 7 10.32 10.92 -10.23
C VAL A 7 9.22 11.06 -9.18
N SER A 8 8.21 11.93 -9.40
CA SER A 8 7.14 12.12 -8.41
C SER A 8 6.22 10.92 -8.29
N LEU A 9 6.16 10.04 -9.30
CA LEU A 9 5.41 8.78 -9.19
C LEU A 9 6.10 7.75 -8.29
N LEU A 10 7.41 7.89 -8.08
CA LEU A 10 8.21 6.99 -7.24
C LEU A 10 8.25 7.44 -5.78
N GLN A 11 7.79 8.65 -5.48
CA GLN A 11 7.86 9.22 -4.13
C GLN A 11 6.60 8.83 -3.35
N PRO A 12 6.73 8.09 -2.24
CA PRO A 12 5.61 7.90 -1.33
C PRO A 12 5.30 9.20 -0.58
N ASP A 13 4.03 9.45 -0.29
CA ASP A 13 3.62 10.56 0.58
C ASP A 13 4.07 10.33 2.03
N LEU A 14 4.13 9.06 2.45
CA LEU A 14 4.62 8.66 3.77
C LEU A 14 5.49 7.40 3.68
N VAL A 15 6.71 7.47 4.20
CA VAL A 15 7.49 6.29 4.59
C VAL A 15 7.23 6.03 6.07
N LEU A 16 6.61 4.89 6.40
CA LEU A 16 6.19 4.60 7.77
C LEU A 16 7.38 4.36 8.71
N GLY A 17 8.44 3.71 8.19
CA GLY A 17 9.61 3.31 8.98
C GLY A 17 9.38 2.04 9.81
N GLY A 18 8.37 1.26 9.46
CA GLY A 18 7.93 0.10 10.21
C GLY A 18 6.80 -0.65 9.51
N ARG A 19 6.19 -1.61 10.21
CA ARG A 19 5.13 -2.46 9.65
C ARG A 19 3.79 -1.71 9.59
N VAL A 20 2.88 -2.21 8.75
CA VAL A 20 1.50 -1.69 8.64
C VAL A 20 0.76 -1.55 9.99
N LEU A 21 1.12 -2.38 10.97
CA LEU A 21 0.55 -2.38 12.33
C LEU A 21 0.77 -1.07 13.10
N GLU A 22 1.73 -0.24 12.68
CA GLU A 22 2.02 1.06 13.31
C GLU A 22 1.09 2.19 12.82
N LEU A 23 0.21 1.90 11.85
CA LEU A 23 -0.88 2.80 11.50
C LEU A 23 -1.96 2.72 12.57
N THR A 24 -2.32 3.86 13.17
CA THR A 24 -3.41 3.98 14.13
C THR A 24 -4.58 4.78 13.54
N PRO A 25 -5.82 4.59 14.03
CA PRO A 25 -6.97 5.40 13.66
C PRO A 25 -6.72 6.91 13.72
N GLU A 26 -6.06 7.39 14.78
CA GLU A 26 -5.77 8.82 15.00
C GLU A 26 -4.79 9.35 13.95
N ARG A 27 -3.80 8.54 13.56
CA ARG A 27 -2.87 8.91 12.51
C ARG A 27 -3.58 9.03 11.16
N LEU A 28 -4.43 8.07 10.82
CA LEU A 28 -5.23 8.11 9.58
C LEU A 28 -6.14 9.33 9.54
N LYS A 29 -6.83 9.62 10.66
CA LYS A 29 -7.69 10.80 10.81
C LYS A 29 -6.92 12.11 10.61
N ARG A 30 -5.71 12.24 11.19
CA ARG A 30 -4.86 13.44 11.02
C ARG A 30 -4.40 13.62 9.57
N LEU A 31 -4.21 12.53 8.83
CA LEU A 31 -3.89 12.55 7.40
C LEU A 31 -5.12 12.77 6.51
N GLY A 32 -6.33 12.86 7.08
CA GLY A 32 -7.57 12.99 6.31
C GLY A 32 -7.99 11.73 5.56
N LEU A 33 -7.42 10.58 5.91
CA LEU A 33 -7.68 9.30 5.25
C LEU A 33 -8.97 8.68 5.78
N ARG A 34 -9.79 8.18 4.85
CA ARG A 34 -11.07 7.52 5.12
C ARG A 34 -11.13 6.09 4.56
N GLY A 35 -10.14 5.72 3.75
CA GLY A 35 -10.02 4.39 3.17
C GLY A 35 -8.57 3.93 3.06
N LEU A 36 -8.37 2.62 3.19
CA LEU A 36 -7.10 1.95 2.92
C LEU A 36 -7.29 0.87 1.87
N VAL A 37 -6.38 0.84 0.91
CA VAL A 37 -6.15 -0.31 0.04
C VAL A 37 -4.82 -0.93 0.42
N LEU A 38 -4.87 -2.14 0.96
CA LEU A 38 -3.68 -2.85 1.43
C LEU A 38 -3.19 -3.80 0.34
N ASP A 39 -1.89 -3.76 0.06
CA ASP A 39 -1.23 -4.91 -0.55
C ASP A 39 -1.24 -6.11 0.41
N VAL A 40 -1.14 -7.32 -0.15
CA VAL A 40 -1.27 -8.55 0.63
C VAL A 40 0.10 -9.14 0.96
N ASP A 41 0.84 -9.51 -0.08
CA ASP A 41 2.02 -10.34 0.05
C ASP A 41 3.23 -9.50 0.44
N ASP A 42 3.91 -9.92 1.51
CA ASP A 42 4.98 -9.20 2.20
C ASP A 42 4.54 -7.88 2.87
N THR A 43 3.28 -7.44 2.70
CA THR A 43 2.71 -6.27 3.40
C THR A 43 1.92 -6.63 4.66
N ILE A 44 0.91 -7.50 4.56
CA ILE A 44 0.11 -7.96 5.72
C ILE A 44 0.46 -9.39 6.14
N VAL A 45 0.98 -10.19 5.21
CA VAL A 45 1.42 -11.57 5.44
C VAL A 45 2.61 -11.91 4.57
N SER A 46 3.53 -12.72 5.07
CA SER A 46 4.64 -13.24 4.24
C SER A 46 4.11 -14.08 3.09
N THR A 47 4.72 -13.98 1.91
CA THR A 47 4.44 -14.88 0.77
C THR A 47 4.55 -16.37 1.11
N LYS A 48 5.32 -16.73 2.14
CA LYS A 48 5.55 -18.11 2.59
C LYS A 48 4.54 -18.61 3.61
N GLU A 49 3.82 -17.70 4.27
CA GLU A 49 2.86 -18.00 5.31
C GLU A 49 1.46 -18.09 4.74
N ARG A 50 0.61 -18.94 5.33
CA ARG A 50 -0.78 -19.13 4.89
C ARG A 50 -1.76 -18.24 5.63
N ASP A 51 -1.47 -18.02 6.90
CA ASP A 51 -2.39 -17.42 7.87
C ASP A 51 -1.84 -16.07 8.35
N LEU A 52 -2.74 -15.18 8.75
CA LEU A 52 -2.40 -13.87 9.29
C LEU A 52 -2.00 -13.99 10.75
N SER A 53 -1.11 -13.10 11.21
CA SER A 53 -0.75 -13.06 12.63
C SER A 53 -1.93 -12.56 13.48
N PRO A 54 -2.07 -13.02 14.74
CA PRO A 54 -3.07 -12.50 15.67
C PRO A 54 -3.00 -10.97 15.82
N ASP A 55 -1.79 -10.41 15.85
CA ASP A 55 -1.57 -8.97 15.93
C ASP A 55 -2.18 -8.21 14.74
N PHE A 56 -2.15 -8.80 13.55
CA PHE A 56 -2.77 -8.19 12.37
C PHE A 56 -4.30 -8.22 12.45
N LEU A 57 -4.88 -9.30 12.96
CA LEU A 57 -6.33 -9.40 13.14
C LEU A 57 -6.84 -8.38 14.16
N SER A 58 -6.12 -8.22 15.28
CA SER A 58 -6.41 -7.20 16.29
C SER A 58 -6.30 -5.79 15.70
N TRP A 59 -5.20 -5.52 15.00
CA TRP A 59 -4.99 -4.24 14.31
C TRP A 59 -6.09 -3.94 13.29
N LEU A 60 -6.47 -4.91 12.46
CA LEU A 60 -7.50 -4.72 11.44
C LEU A 60 -8.86 -4.44 12.07
N THR A 61 -9.17 -5.09 13.20
CA THR A 61 -10.40 -4.85 13.96
C THR A 61 -10.50 -3.40 14.41
N GLU A 62 -9.41 -2.84 14.92
CA GLU A 62 -9.34 -1.42 15.32
C GLU A 62 -9.47 -0.48 14.11
N ILE A 63 -8.74 -0.78 13.04
CA ILE A 63 -8.71 0.08 11.84
C ILE A 63 -10.04 0.11 11.10
N ASN A 64 -10.75 -1.03 11.02
CA ASN A 64 -12.06 -1.11 10.39
C ASN A 64 -13.13 -0.26 11.09
N GLN A 65 -12.92 0.15 12.35
CA GLN A 65 -13.83 1.07 13.04
C GLN A 65 -13.66 2.52 12.56
N ALA A 66 -12.52 2.85 11.96
CA ALA A 66 -12.15 4.22 11.58
C ALA A 66 -12.23 4.47 10.07
N VAL A 67 -11.89 3.47 9.25
CA VAL A 67 -11.76 3.61 7.79
C VAL A 67 -12.26 2.36 7.08
N GLN A 68 -12.68 2.51 5.82
CA GLN A 68 -12.96 1.38 4.94
C GLN A 68 -11.64 0.70 4.53
N VAL A 69 -11.61 -0.63 4.49
CA VAL A 69 -10.42 -1.38 4.07
C VAL A 69 -10.75 -2.28 2.86
N SER A 70 -9.82 -2.37 1.93
CA SER A 70 -9.89 -3.32 0.80
C SER A 70 -8.50 -3.89 0.49
N LEU A 71 -8.46 -5.06 -0.13
CA LEU A 71 -7.20 -5.76 -0.43
C LEU A 71 -6.91 -5.75 -1.93
N VAL A 72 -5.66 -5.53 -2.32
CA VAL A 72 -5.23 -5.62 -3.72
C VAL A 72 -3.87 -6.29 -3.81
N SER A 73 -3.83 -7.47 -4.44
CA SER A 73 -2.59 -8.23 -4.63
C SER A 73 -2.18 -8.37 -6.10
N ASN A 74 -0.87 -8.30 -6.36
CA ASN A 74 -0.30 -8.70 -7.64
C ASN A 74 -0.27 -10.22 -7.83
N ASN A 75 -0.51 -11.00 -6.79
CA ASN A 75 -0.52 -12.46 -6.84
C ASN A 75 -1.69 -12.98 -7.68
N ILE A 76 -1.38 -13.82 -8.66
CA ILE A 76 -2.35 -14.44 -9.56
C ILE A 76 -3.03 -15.67 -8.93
N ASN A 77 -2.52 -16.19 -7.82
CA ASN A 77 -3.12 -17.30 -7.10
C ASN A 77 -4.40 -16.84 -6.39
N ARG A 78 -5.52 -16.95 -7.10
CA ARG A 78 -6.85 -16.58 -6.59
C ARG A 78 -7.15 -17.28 -5.27
N SER A 79 -6.88 -18.58 -5.14
CA SER A 79 -7.19 -19.34 -3.93
C SER A 79 -6.45 -18.82 -2.69
N ARG A 80 -5.24 -18.27 -2.85
CA ARG A 80 -4.51 -17.62 -1.76
C ARG A 80 -5.20 -16.33 -1.33
N ILE A 81 -5.45 -15.44 -2.30
CA ILE A 81 -5.98 -14.11 -2.01
C ILE A 81 -7.42 -14.18 -1.54
N SER A 82 -8.26 -15.03 -2.15
CA SER A 82 -9.64 -15.21 -1.72
C SER A 82 -9.70 -15.72 -0.29
N ARG A 83 -8.95 -16.77 0.06
CA ARG A 83 -8.95 -17.30 1.43
C ARG A 83 -8.61 -16.23 2.47
N ILE A 84 -7.58 -15.41 2.20
CA ILE A 84 -7.20 -14.31 3.10
C ILE A 84 -8.34 -13.29 3.19
N ALA A 85 -8.84 -12.81 2.06
CA ALA A 85 -9.89 -11.80 2.02
C ALA A 85 -11.20 -12.29 2.67
N ASP A 86 -11.61 -13.53 2.37
CA ASP A 86 -12.79 -14.18 2.91
C ASP A 86 -12.65 -14.39 4.44
N SER A 87 -11.43 -14.71 4.93
CA SER A 87 -11.17 -14.82 6.38
C SER A 87 -11.25 -13.48 7.13
N LEU A 88 -11.11 -12.37 6.40
CA LEU A 88 -11.16 -11.01 6.94
C LEU A 88 -12.50 -10.32 6.66
N ASP A 89 -13.38 -10.93 5.87
CA ASP A 89 -14.60 -10.32 5.32
C ASP A 89 -14.33 -8.98 4.60
N LEU A 90 -13.28 -8.93 3.78
CA LEU A 90 -12.88 -7.72 3.06
C LEU A 90 -13.06 -7.82 1.54
N PRO A 91 -13.48 -6.73 0.87
CA PRO A 91 -13.42 -6.63 -0.59
C PRO A 91 -11.99 -6.79 -1.10
N TYR A 92 -11.81 -7.47 -2.23
CA TYR A 92 -10.46 -7.69 -2.79
C TYR A 92 -10.36 -7.74 -4.31
N ALA A 93 -9.15 -7.49 -4.82
CA ALA A 93 -8.74 -7.82 -6.17
C ALA A 93 -7.42 -8.61 -6.19
N PHE A 94 -7.35 -9.66 -7.01
CA PHE A 94 -6.16 -10.47 -7.23
C PHE A 94 -5.59 -10.25 -8.64
N GLY A 95 -4.31 -10.60 -8.83
CA GLY A 95 -3.59 -10.40 -10.09
C GLY A 95 -3.70 -8.96 -10.60
N ALA A 96 -3.59 -7.97 -9.71
CA ALA A 96 -3.86 -6.57 -9.97
C ALA A 96 -2.94 -5.95 -11.03
N ALA A 97 -1.76 -6.55 -11.25
CA ALA A 97 -0.74 -6.11 -12.19
C ALA A 97 -0.27 -4.67 -11.96
N LYS A 98 -0.21 -4.23 -10.70
CA LYS A 98 0.47 -3.00 -10.26
C LYS A 98 1.89 -3.00 -10.86
N PRO A 99 2.36 -1.90 -11.47
CA PRO A 99 1.87 -0.52 -11.32
C PRO A 99 0.69 -0.11 -12.21
N SER A 100 0.07 -1.04 -12.95
CA SER A 100 -1.16 -0.76 -13.69
C SER A 100 -2.30 -0.38 -12.74
N ARG A 101 -2.98 0.71 -13.04
CA ARG A 101 -4.15 1.19 -12.28
C ARG A 101 -5.47 0.52 -12.66
N ARG A 102 -5.48 -0.34 -13.69
CA ARG A 102 -6.72 -0.86 -14.30
C ARG A 102 -7.57 -1.66 -13.32
N LYS A 103 -6.95 -2.51 -12.50
CA LYS A 103 -7.65 -3.34 -11.49
C LYS A 103 -7.77 -2.65 -10.13
N LEU A 104 -6.88 -1.72 -9.82
CA LEU A 104 -6.95 -0.92 -8.58
C LEU A 104 -8.10 0.09 -8.64
N ARG A 105 -8.33 0.74 -9.78
CA ARG A 105 -9.34 1.79 -9.93
C ARG A 105 -10.75 1.33 -9.51
N PRO A 106 -11.30 0.20 -10.00
CA PRO A 106 -12.62 -0.25 -9.59
C PRO A 106 -12.74 -0.49 -8.08
N VAL A 107 -11.69 -1.02 -7.45
CA VAL A 107 -11.66 -1.25 -5.99
C VAL A 107 -11.83 0.07 -5.24
N VAL A 108 -11.02 1.08 -5.58
CA VAL A 108 -11.09 2.40 -4.94
C VAL A 108 -12.41 3.11 -5.25
N THR A 109 -12.92 3.00 -6.49
CA THR A 109 -14.21 3.59 -6.87
C THR A 109 -15.38 2.99 -6.08
N GLN A 110 -15.34 1.70 -5.74
CA GLN A 110 -16.38 1.04 -4.93
C GLN A 110 -16.43 1.55 -3.49
N MET A 111 -15.33 2.11 -2.97
CA MET A 111 -15.32 2.72 -1.63
C MET A 111 -16.15 4.02 -1.56
N ALA A 112 -16.51 4.59 -2.72
CA ALA A 112 -17.25 5.86 -2.84
C ALA A 112 -16.58 7.02 -2.09
N LEU A 113 -15.24 7.04 -2.09
CA LEU A 113 -14.41 8.08 -1.48
C LEU A 113 -13.63 8.83 -2.56
N PRO A 114 -13.32 10.13 -2.34
CA PRO A 114 -12.30 10.84 -3.11
C PRO A 114 -10.97 10.08 -3.06
N PHE A 115 -10.27 10.00 -4.19
CA PHE A 115 -9.06 9.17 -4.31
C PHE A 115 -7.97 9.62 -3.35
N GLU A 116 -7.82 10.94 -3.15
CA GLU A 116 -6.86 11.56 -2.24
C GLU A 116 -7.11 11.23 -0.75
N GLN A 117 -8.30 10.72 -0.40
CA GLN A 117 -8.64 10.28 0.95
C GLN A 117 -8.53 8.76 1.12
N VAL A 118 -8.07 8.05 0.10
CA VAL A 118 -7.76 6.62 0.14
C VAL A 118 -6.25 6.45 0.03
N ALA A 119 -5.67 5.69 0.96
CA ALA A 119 -4.25 5.36 0.89
C ALA A 119 -4.01 3.99 0.26
N MET A 120 -3.06 3.92 -0.68
CA MET A 120 -2.44 2.67 -1.11
C MET A 120 -1.30 2.36 -0.14
N VAL A 121 -1.35 1.20 0.51
CA VAL A 121 -0.37 0.77 1.51
C VAL A 121 0.33 -0.50 1.04
N GLY A 122 1.66 -0.47 0.94
CA GLY A 122 2.44 -1.62 0.48
C GLY A 122 3.93 -1.50 0.73
N ASP A 123 4.68 -2.57 0.48
CA ASP A 123 6.12 -2.64 0.77
C ASP A 123 7.03 -2.24 -0.41
N ARG A 124 6.46 -2.02 -1.60
CA ARG A 124 7.23 -1.75 -2.84
C ARG A 124 6.92 -0.40 -3.48
N ILE A 125 7.98 0.24 -3.94
CA ILE A 125 7.89 1.54 -4.63
C ILE A 125 7.38 1.34 -6.05
N LEU A 126 7.99 0.43 -6.81
CA LEU A 126 7.71 0.29 -8.24
C LEU A 126 6.33 -0.30 -8.56
N THR A 127 5.65 -0.87 -7.57
CA THR A 127 4.29 -1.39 -7.71
C THR A 127 3.27 -0.55 -6.96
N ASP A 128 3.35 -0.49 -5.63
CA ASP A 128 2.27 0.02 -4.79
C ASP A 128 2.24 1.54 -4.80
N VAL A 129 3.38 2.17 -4.51
CA VAL A 129 3.53 3.64 -4.55
C VAL A 129 3.20 4.16 -5.95
N VAL A 130 3.79 3.59 -7.00
CA VAL A 130 3.50 4.02 -8.38
C VAL A 130 2.02 3.82 -8.73
N ALA A 131 1.38 2.71 -8.33
CA ALA A 131 -0.04 2.49 -8.64
C ALA A 131 -0.94 3.51 -7.96
N GLY A 132 -0.70 3.80 -6.67
CA GLY A 132 -1.44 4.81 -5.90
C GLY A 132 -1.27 6.22 -6.48
N ASN A 133 -0.02 6.64 -6.71
CA ASN A 133 0.31 7.95 -7.28
C ASN A 133 -0.33 8.15 -8.67
N ARG A 134 -0.36 7.10 -9.51
CA ARG A 134 -1.02 7.16 -10.84
C ARG A 134 -2.55 7.30 -10.77
N LEU A 135 -3.15 7.07 -9.61
CA LEU A 135 -4.56 7.31 -9.33
C LEU A 135 -4.78 8.58 -8.49
N GLY A 136 -3.74 9.27 -8.03
CA GLY A 136 -3.90 10.41 -7.11
C GLY A 136 -4.36 9.99 -5.72
N MET A 137 -4.06 8.74 -5.34
CA MET A 137 -4.23 8.25 -3.97
C MET A 137 -3.08 8.71 -3.10
N PHE A 138 -3.31 8.78 -1.79
CA PHE A 138 -2.21 8.87 -0.84
C PHE A 138 -1.41 7.55 -0.85
N THR A 139 -0.10 7.60 -0.64
CA THR A 139 0.76 6.41 -0.68
C THR A 139 1.57 6.25 0.59
N ILE A 140 1.47 5.06 1.21
CA ILE A 140 2.19 4.71 2.42
C ILE A 140 3.10 3.53 2.12
N LEU A 141 4.40 3.77 2.18
CA LEU A 141 5.42 2.73 2.08
C LEU A 141 5.71 2.16 3.47
N VAL A 142 5.53 0.84 3.61
CA VAL A 142 5.80 0.11 4.86
C VAL A 142 6.99 -0.84 4.71
N ASP A 143 7.48 -1.33 5.84
CA ASP A 143 8.43 -2.43 5.86
C ASP A 143 7.75 -3.79 5.74
N PRO A 144 8.40 -4.75 5.05
CA PRO A 144 7.80 -6.02 4.77
C PRO A 144 7.72 -6.89 6.02
N VAL A 145 6.73 -7.77 6.07
CA VAL A 145 6.53 -8.73 7.17
C VAL A 145 7.72 -9.68 7.31
N ALA A 146 8.35 -10.04 6.19
CA ALA A 146 9.50 -10.93 6.14
C ALA A 146 10.72 -10.23 5.52
N LYS A 147 11.86 -10.92 5.54
CA LYS A 147 13.12 -10.41 4.96
C LYS A 147 12.89 -9.94 3.51
N ALA A 148 13.18 -8.67 3.26
CA ALA A 148 13.06 -8.05 1.95
C ALA A 148 13.81 -8.84 0.86
N SER A 149 13.19 -8.94 -0.31
CA SER A 149 13.84 -9.49 -1.50
C SER A 149 14.97 -8.59 -1.99
N LEU A 150 15.95 -9.17 -2.71
CA LEU A 150 17.03 -8.41 -3.34
C LEU A 150 16.51 -7.31 -4.27
N LEU A 151 15.40 -7.60 -4.98
CA LEU A 151 14.74 -6.63 -5.85
C LEU A 151 14.25 -5.42 -5.04
N ARG A 152 13.54 -5.64 -3.93
CA ARG A 152 13.12 -4.54 -3.04
C ARG A 152 14.32 -3.75 -2.52
N THR A 153 15.39 -4.42 -2.09
CA THR A 153 16.60 -3.74 -1.61
C THR A 153 17.22 -2.87 -2.70
N LEU A 154 17.24 -3.34 -3.95
CA LEU A 154 17.72 -2.58 -5.09
C LEU A 154 16.81 -1.38 -5.39
N GLU A 155 15.48 -1.58 -5.39
CA GLU A 155 14.49 -0.50 -5.57
C GLU A 155 14.72 0.62 -4.56
N LEU A 156 14.86 0.29 -3.27
CA LEU A 156 15.11 1.28 -2.22
C LEU A 156 16.46 1.99 -2.38
N ARG A 157 17.51 1.29 -2.84
CA ARG A 157 18.81 1.92 -3.11
C ARG A 157 18.73 2.91 -4.28
N VAL A 158 18.08 2.51 -5.36
CA VAL A 158 17.86 3.37 -6.52
C VAL A 158 17.03 4.58 -6.11
N PHE A 159 15.94 4.37 -5.37
CA PHE A 159 15.10 5.44 -4.85
C PHE A 159 15.89 6.42 -3.95
N ARG A 160 16.67 5.91 -2.98
CA ARG A 160 17.51 6.75 -2.12
C ARG A 160 18.54 7.56 -2.90
N SER A 161 19.14 6.96 -3.94
CA SER A 161 20.08 7.65 -4.82
C SER A 161 19.39 8.80 -5.59
N LEU A 162 18.18 8.54 -6.11
CA LEU A 162 17.38 9.55 -6.81
C LEU A 162 16.88 10.66 -5.86
N GLY A 163 16.51 10.32 -4.62
CA GLY A 163 16.13 11.28 -3.59
C GLY A 163 17.30 12.13 -3.07
N SER A 164 18.49 11.53 -2.95
CA SER A 164 19.71 12.27 -2.59
C SER A 164 20.18 13.23 -3.68
N ALA A 165 19.70 13.07 -4.92
CA ALA A 165 19.94 14.01 -6.01
C ALA A 165 18.94 15.19 -6.02
N THR A 166 17.88 15.15 -5.17
CA THR A 166 16.83 16.18 -5.10
C THR A 166 16.87 17.02 -3.81
N GLU A 167 17.87 16.85 -2.94
CA GLU A 167 18.09 17.72 -1.77
C GLU A 167 19.31 18.62 -1.95
N THR A 168 19.13 19.70 -2.70
CA THR A 168 19.58 21.06 -2.31
C THR A 168 18.70 22.04 -3.07
N PRO A 169 17.90 22.89 -2.39
CA PRO A 169 18.43 24.13 -1.81
C PRO A 169 17.87 24.54 -0.42
N THR A 170 18.74 25.12 0.42
CA THR A 170 18.58 26.43 1.12
C THR A 170 17.30 26.61 1.97
N GLN A 171 17.27 26.75 3.31
CA GLN A 171 18.20 27.26 4.35
C GLN A 171 17.99 26.49 5.66
#